data_AF-A0A7V8YQS1-F1
#
_entry.id   AF-A0A7V8YQS1-F1
#
_cell.length_a   1.000
_cell.length_b   1.000
_cell.length_c   1.000
_cell.angle_alpha   90.00
_cell.angle_beta   90.00
_cell.angle_gamma   90.00
#
_symmetry.space_group_name_H-M   'P 1'
#
loop_
_entity.id
_entity.type
_entity.pdbx_description
1 polymer ?
#
loop_
_entity_poly.entity_id
_entity_poly.type
_entity_poly.pdbx_seq_one_letter_code
_entity_poly.pdbx_strand_id
1 'polypeptide(L)' 'MDIQPSSQLLPPGTAVQVFSHFSAAWIDGFEVATNVDGGHQLRRLSDRSVVPKTFPTEDLRAQHRHRR' A
#
# COMPACT_ATOMS: atom_id res chain seq x y z
N MET A 1 -26.75 2.49 -9.71
CA MET A 1 -26.01 3.13 -8.61
C MET A 1 -24.63 2.51 -8.61
N ASP A 2 -23.74 3.00 -9.47
CA ASP A 2 -22.36 2.54 -9.53
C ASP A 2 -21.55 3.38 -8.56
N ILE A 3 -21.45 2.91 -7.31
CA ILE A 3 -20.37 3.35 -6.44
C ILE A 3 -19.16 2.54 -6.87
N GLN A 4 -18.47 3.00 -7.92
CA GLN A 4 -17.12 2.50 -8.18
C GLN A 4 -16.31 2.83 -6.93
N PRO A 5 -15.76 1.84 -6.20
CA PRO A 5 -14.83 2.16 -5.13
C PRO A 5 -13.71 2.92 -5.81
N SER A 6 -13.53 4.19 -5.45
CA SER A 6 -12.46 5.02 -5.93
C SER A 6 -11.16 4.39 -5.43
N SER A 7 -10.65 3.42 -6.20
CA SER A 7 -9.35 2.80 -6.06
C SER A 7 -8.33 3.91 -6.24
N GLN A 8 -8.07 4.63 -5.16
CA GLN A 8 -7.16 5.75 -5.17
C GLN A 8 -5.77 5.19 -5.45
N LEU A 9 -5.35 5.26 -6.71
CA LEU A 9 -4.04 4.82 -7.15
C LEU A 9 -2.98 5.60 -6.39
N LEU A 10 -2.31 4.92 -5.47
CA LEU A 10 -1.16 5.45 -4.75
C LEU A 10 0.06 5.47 -5.71
N PRO A 11 0.69 6.63 -5.95
CA PRO A 11 1.85 6.71 -6.83
C PRO A 11 3.04 5.87 -6.31
N PRO A 12 3.90 5.34 -7.20
CA PRO A 12 5.17 4.73 -6.79
C PRO A 12 6.02 5.68 -5.95
N GLY A 13 6.69 5.14 -4.92
CA GLY A 13 7.44 5.90 -3.91
C GLY A 13 6.57 6.46 -2.77
N THR A 14 5.25 6.28 -2.81
CA THR A 14 4.37 6.65 -1.69
C THR A 14 4.59 5.71 -0.52
N ALA A 15 4.91 6.24 0.66
CA ALA A 15 4.97 5.46 1.88
C ALA A 15 3.56 5.01 2.30
N VAL A 16 3.39 3.72 2.58
CA VAL A 16 2.09 3.11 2.89
C VAL A 16 2.17 2.25 4.14
N GLN A 17 1.01 2.05 4.75
CA GLN A 17 0.79 1.01 5.74
C GLN A 17 -0.04 -0.10 5.09
N VAL A 18 0.30 -1.33 5.44
CA VAL A 18 -0.36 -2.55 4.96
C VAL A 18 -1.20 -3.14 6.07
N PHE A 19 -2.45 -3.46 5.78
CA PHE A 19 -3.30 -4.16 6.72
C PHE A 19 -2.92 -5.64 6.81
N SER A 20 -2.59 -6.09 8.01
CA SER A 20 -2.35 -7.50 8.32
C SER A 20 -3.64 -8.13 8.83
N HIS A 21 -4.22 -9.01 8.02
CA HIS A 21 -5.43 -9.77 8.38
C HIS A 21 -5.16 -10.74 9.53
N PHE A 22 -3.91 -11.21 9.70
CA PHE A 22 -3.52 -12.10 10.78
C PHE A 22 -3.57 -11.40 12.15
N SER A 23 -3.07 -10.18 12.23
CA SER A 23 -2.99 -9.40 13.48
C SER A 23 -4.06 -8.31 13.59
N ALA A 24 -4.96 -8.22 12.60
CA ALA A 24 -5.97 -7.17 12.45
C ALA A 24 -5.39 -5.75 12.67
N ALA A 25 -4.19 -5.49 12.15
CA ALA A 25 -3.43 -4.27 12.43
C ALA A 25 -2.74 -3.71 11.18
N TRP A 26 -2.50 -2.40 11.19
CA TRP A 26 -1.76 -1.71 10.12
C TRP A 26 -0.26 -1.72 10.41
N ILE A 27 0.52 -2.24 9.46
CA ILE A 27 1.97 -2.38 9.56
C ILE A 27 2.62 -1.33 8.66
N ASP A 28 3.59 -0.59 9.20
CA ASP A 28 4.38 0.39 8.44
C ASP A 28 5.63 -0.25 7.78
N GLY A 29 6.54 0.59 7.28
CA GLY A 29 7.78 0.09 6.68
C GLY A 29 7.64 -0.34 5.22
N PHE A 30 6.61 0.12 4.51
CA PHE A 30 6.41 -0.17 3.09
C PHE A 30 6.24 1.11 2.26
N GLU A 31 6.57 1.02 0.99
CA GLU A 31 6.26 2.02 -0.02
C GLU A 31 5.77 1.35 -1.30
N VAL A 32 5.00 2.07 -2.11
CA VAL A 32 4.56 1.56 -3.42
C VAL A 32 5.78 1.43 -4.34
N ALA A 33 6.04 0.22 -4.83
CA ALA A 33 7.09 -0.04 -5.82
C ALA A 33 6.59 0.27 -7.24
N THR A 34 5.42 -0.27 -7.58
CA THR A 34 4.74 -0.03 -8.86
C THR A 34 3.25 -0.28 -8.72
N ASN A 35 2.46 0.41 -9.53
CA ASN A 35 1.06 0.09 -9.77
C ASN A 35 0.98 -1.05 -10.78
N VAL A 36 0.03 -1.96 -10.57
CA VAL A 36 -0.28 -3.05 -11.50
C VAL A 36 -1.80 -3.12 -11.66
N ASP A 37 -2.28 -3.76 -12.72
CA ASP A 37 -3.71 -3.98 -12.89
C ASP A 37 -4.25 -4.81 -11.71
N GLY A 38 -5.19 -4.23 -10.97
CA GLY A 38 -5.81 -4.85 -9.80
C GLY A 38 -5.10 -4.61 -8.46
N GLY A 39 -4.05 -3.77 -8.39
CA GLY A 39 -3.47 -3.39 -7.09
C GLY A 39 -2.09 -2.75 -7.15
N HIS A 40 -1.29 -3.01 -6.11
CA HIS A 40 0.03 -2.41 -5.94
C HIS A 40 1.06 -3.45 -5.54
N GLN A 41 2.25 -3.35 -6.12
CA GLN A 41 3.44 -4.00 -5.56
C GLN A 41 4.08 -3.06 -4.55
N LEU A 42 4.57 -3.63 -3.46
CA LEU A 42 5.20 -2.88 -2.38
C LEU A 42 6.67 -3.20 -2.28
N ARG A 43 7.46 -2.20 -1.91
CA ARG A 43 8.83 -2.34 -1.48
C ARG A 43 8.89 -2.19 0.02
N ARG A 44 9.55 -3.12 0.69
CA ARG A 44 9.84 -3.03 2.12
C ARG A 44 10.99 -2.03 2.31
N LEU A 45 10.80 -1.05 3.18
CA LEU A 45 11.78 0.01 3.44
C LEU A 45 13.04 -0.51 4.14
N SER A 46 12.89 -1.57 4.93
CA SER A 46 13.99 -2.15 5.72
C SER A 46 15.12 -2.73 4.87
N ASP A 47 14.79 -3.42 3.78
CA ASP A 47 15.75 -4.16 2.95
C ASP A 47 15.68 -3.78 1.46
N ARG A 48 14.80 -2.83 1.11
CA ARG A 48 14.53 -2.38 -0.27
C ARG A 48 14.04 -3.50 -1.19
N SER A 49 13.63 -4.64 -0.67
CA SER A 49 13.10 -5.75 -1.47
C SER A 49 11.65 -5.47 -1.88
N VAL A 50 11.31 -5.81 -3.12
CA VAL A 50 9.91 -5.83 -3.58
C VAL A 50 9.27 -7.10 -3.05
N VAL A 51 8.14 -6.93 -2.35
CA VAL A 51 7.36 -8.06 -1.85
C VAL A 51 6.76 -8.78 -3.06
N PRO A 52 6.97 -10.10 -3.22
CA PRO A 52 6.46 -10.88 -4.36
C PRO A 52 4.97 -11.19 -4.19
N LYS A 53 4.16 -10.16 -3.92
CA LYS A 53 2.72 -10.21 -3.75
C LYS A 53 2.11 -8.88 -4.21
N THR A 54 0.97 -8.97 -4.89
CA THR A 54 0.13 -7.81 -5.20
C THR A 54 -0.81 -7.54 -4.03
N PHE A 55 -0.89 -6.28 -3.60
CA PHE A 55 -1.75 -5.84 -2.52
C PHE A 55 -2.92 -5.04 -3.08
N PRO A 56 -4.18 -5.36 -2.69
CA PRO A 56 -5.34 -4.59 -3.11
C PRO A 56 -5.33 -3.23 -2.42
N THR A 57 -5.95 -2.22 -3.05
CA THR A 57 -6.00 -0.86 -2.50
C THR A 57 -6.68 -0.79 -1.12
N GLU A 58 -7.61 -1.70 -0.82
CA GLU A 58 -8.29 -1.78 0.49
C GLU A 58 -7.37 -2.17 1.65
N ASP A 59 -6.33 -2.96 1.36
CA ASP A 59 -5.31 -3.35 2.35
C ASP A 59 -4.21 -2.30 2.50
N LEU A 60 -4.31 -1.18 1.77
CA LEU A 60 -3.30 -0.14 1.75
C LEU A 60 -3.89 1.18 2.21
N ARG A 61 -3.12 1.88 3.03
CA ARG A 61 -3.38 3.29 3.31
C ARG A 61 -2.11 4.09 3.17
N ALA A 62 -2.22 5.27 2.58
CA ALA A 62 -1.12 6.22 2.56
C ALA A 62 -0.72 6.55 4.00
N GLN A 63 0.58 6.53 4.29
CA GLN A 63 1.06 7.09 5.54
C GLN A 63 0.86 8.60 5.46
N HIS A 64 -0.07 9.13 6.24
CA HIS A 64 -0.12 10.56 6.50
C HIS A 64 1.14 10.92 7.27
N ARG A 65 2.19 11.29 6.54
CA ARG A 65 3.35 11.94 7.13
C ARG A 65 2.86 13.30 7.59
N HIS A 66 2.46 13.39 8.86
CA HIS A 66 2.36 14.66 9.56
C HIS A 66 3.72 15.34 9.41
N ARG A 67 3.84 16.25 8.44
CA ARG A 67 4.96 17.18 8.37
C ARG A 67 4.87 18.03 9.63
N ARG A 68 5.77 17.79 10.58
CA ARG A 68 6.15 18.77 11.60
C ARG A 68 7.22 19.68 11.00
#